data_AF-A0A7R9E6I2-F1
#
_entry.id   AF-A0A7R9E6I2-F1
#
_cell.length_a   1.000
_cell.length_b   1.000
_cell.length_c   1.000
_cell.angle_alpha   90.00
_cell.angle_beta   90.00
_cell.angle_gamma   90.00
#
_symmetry.space_group_name_H-M   'P 1'
#
loop_
_entity.id
_entity.type
_entity.pdbx_description
1 polymer ?
#
loop_
_entity_poly.entity_id
_entity_poly.type
_entity_poly.pdbx_seq_one_letter_code
_entity_poly.pdbx_strand_id
1 'polypeptide(L)'
;MVAIARRVYNTGSAPIIGALFPKVMYKTKGLMFIRLPFSENLRDFLFRSLKSDLEVITDDQIKSIDTLIDGMDLMEAGDNCDKKYGASCPEKKFYKIDKEKTEKDNTLQR
;
A
#
# COMPACT_ATOMS: atom_id res chain seq x y z
N MET A 1 -6.25 -15.70 -13.06
CA MET A 1 -6.60 -16.70 -12.02
C MET A 1 -5.74 -16.45 -10.79
N VAL A 2 -6.29 -16.71 -9.60
CA VAL A 2 -5.62 -16.53 -8.30
C VAL A 2 -5.72 -17.86 -7.55
N ALA A 3 -4.70 -18.25 -6.80
CA ALA A 3 -4.72 -19.49 -6.03
C ALA A 3 -4.97 -19.21 -4.54
N ILE A 4 -5.69 -20.09 -3.86
CA ILE A 4 -5.83 -20.08 -2.39
C ILE A 4 -4.90 -21.16 -1.84
N ALA A 5 -4.05 -20.79 -0.88
CA ALA A 5 -3.06 -21.69 -0.32
C ALA A 5 -3.06 -21.66 1.21
N ARG A 6 -2.84 -22.83 1.80
CA ARG A 6 -2.49 -22.99 3.22
C ARG A 6 -0.98 -22.87 3.36
N ARG A 7 -0.51 -21.91 4.15
CA ARG A 7 0.90 -21.70 4.48
C ARG A 7 1.14 -22.06 5.95
N VAL A 8 2.16 -22.87 6.18
CA VAL A 8 2.71 -23.19 7.50
C VAL A 8 4.21 -22.95 7.41
N TYR A 9 4.78 -22.11 8.27
CA TYR A 9 6.20 -21.76 8.19
C TYR A 9 7.10 -22.86 8.77
N ASN A 10 6.77 -23.37 9.95
CA ASN A 10 7.45 -24.49 10.60
C ASN A 10 6.43 -25.32 11.41
N THR A 11 6.87 -26.42 12.02
CA THR A 11 6.03 -27.33 12.81
C THR A 11 5.38 -26.69 14.04
N GLY A 12 5.95 -25.60 14.57
CA GLY A 12 5.39 -24.84 15.70
C GLY A 12 4.48 -23.69 15.30
N SER A 13 4.31 -23.41 14.00
CA SER A 13 3.53 -22.27 13.53
C SER A 13 2.08 -22.63 13.28
N ALA A 14 1.18 -21.76 13.72
CA ALA A 14 -0.23 -21.86 13.35
C ALA A 14 -0.40 -21.77 11.81
N PRO A 15 -1.25 -22.61 11.21
CA PRO A 15 -1.52 -22.57 9.79
C PRO A 15 -2.23 -21.26 9.40
N ILE A 16 -1.88 -20.75 8.22
CA ILE A 16 -2.40 -19.50 7.68
C ILE A 16 -3.02 -19.78 6.34
N ILE A 17 -4.19 -19.19 6.08
CA ILE A 17 -4.79 -19.20 4.74
C ILE A 17 -4.44 -17.88 4.05
N GLY A 18 -4.09 -17.95 2.76
CA GLY A 18 -3.78 -16.77 1.97
C GLY A 18 -4.03 -16.97 0.49
N ALA A 19 -4.13 -15.86 -0.24
CA ALA A 19 -4.25 -15.83 -1.68
C ALA A 19 -2.87 -15.59 -2.32
N LEU A 20 -2.62 -16.25 -3.45
CA LEU A 20 -1.42 -16.14 -4.26
C LEU A 20 -1.76 -15.43 -5.57
N PHE A 21 -1.23 -14.22 -5.73
CA PHE A 21 -1.40 -13.41 -6.93
C PHE A 21 -0.17 -13.51 -7.83
N PRO A 22 -0.32 -13.78 -9.13
CA PRO A 22 0.80 -13.71 -10.07
C PRO A 22 1.27 -12.27 -10.21
N LYS A 23 2.55 -12.03 -9.93
CA LYS A 23 3.21 -10.74 -10.17
C LYS A 23 4.33 -10.95 -11.18
N VAL A 24 4.19 -10.26 -12.31
CA VAL A 24 5.22 -10.20 -13.35
C VAL A 24 6.05 -8.96 -13.07
N MET A 25 7.30 -9.15 -12.63
CA MET A 25 8.31 -8.10 -12.57
C MET A 25 9.20 -8.19 -13.82
N TYR A 26 9.88 -7.10 -14.17
CA TYR A 26 10.67 -6.99 -15.41
C TYR A 26 11.67 -8.14 -15.66
N LYS A 27 12.22 -8.74 -14.61
CA LYS A 27 13.24 -9.81 -14.70
C LYS A 27 12.83 -11.12 -14.04
N THR A 28 11.71 -11.17 -13.33
CA THR A 28 11.31 -12.34 -12.53
C THR A 28 9.79 -12.51 -12.52
N LYS A 29 9.37 -13.77 -12.54
CA LYS A 29 7.97 -14.16 -12.34
C LYS A 29 7.86 -14.77 -10.96
N GLY A 30 6.86 -14.34 -10.20
CA GLY A 30 6.63 -14.84 -8.85
C GLY A 30 5.16 -14.77 -8.46
N LEU A 31 4.85 -15.39 -7.31
CA LEU A 31 3.55 -15.31 -6.68
C LEU A 31 3.68 -14.47 -5.41
N MET A 32 2.81 -13.47 -5.25
CA MET A 32 2.69 -12.72 -4.00
C MET A 32 1.67 -13.42 -3.10
N PHE A 33 2.13 -13.84 -1.93
CA PHE A 33 1.27 -14.38 -0.88
C PHE A 33 0.71 -13.26 -0.02
N ILE A 34 -0.61 -13.12 0.01
CA ILE A 34 -1.34 -12.21 0.87
C ILE A 34 -2.18 -13.05 1.83
N ARG A 35 -1.98 -12.88 3.15
CA ARG A 35 -2.75 -13.56 4.19
C ARG A 35 -4.21 -13.10 4.11
N LEU A 36 -5.14 -14.05 4.13
CA LEU A 36 -6.57 -13.77 4.20
C LEU A 36 -7.03 -13.74 5.67
N PRO A 37 -8.00 -12.87 6.00
CA PRO A 37 -8.61 -12.88 7.33
C PRO A 37 -9.47 -14.15 7.50
N PHE A 38 -9.40 -14.76 8.68
CA PHE A 38 -10.40 -15.74 9.12
C PHE A 38 -11.72 -15.05 9.46
N SER A 39 -12.81 -15.81 9.54
CA SER A 39 -14.15 -15.29 9.87
C SER A 39 -14.20 -14.54 11.20
N GLU A 40 -13.41 -14.95 12.18
CA GLU A 40 -13.26 -14.27 13.47
C GLU A 40 -12.68 -12.85 13.38
N ASN A 41 -11.95 -12.53 12.31
CA ASN A 41 -11.34 -11.23 12.10
C ASN A 41 -12.26 -10.27 11.32
N LEU A 42 -13.39 -10.75 10.81
CA LEU A 42 -14.38 -9.90 10.15
C LEU A 42 -15.17 -9.17 11.25
N ARG A 43 -15.16 -7.84 11.19
CA ARG A 43 -15.95 -6.98 12.07
C ARG A 43 -17.11 -6.41 11.27
N ASP A 44 -18.32 -6.84 11.61
CA ASP A 44 -19.53 -6.37 10.96
C ASP A 44 -19.97 -5.05 11.58
N PHE A 45 -19.53 -3.94 10.95
CA PHE A 45 -20.00 -2.61 11.29
C PHE A 45 -21.12 -2.18 10.35
N LEU A 46 -22.28 -1.84 10.92
CA LEU A 46 -23.40 -1.30 10.17
C LEU A 46 -23.25 0.22 10.06
N PHE A 47 -22.80 0.68 8.90
CA PHE A 47 -22.77 2.10 8.58
C PHE A 47 -23.98 2.48 7.76
N ARG A 48 -24.53 3.66 8.02
CA ARG A 48 -25.50 4.27 7.11
C ARG A 48 -24.81 4.59 5.80
N SER A 49 -25.50 4.38 4.68
CA SER A 49 -25.00 4.78 3.37
C SER A 49 -24.73 6.29 3.34
N LEU A 50 -23.51 6.69 3.02
CA LEU A 50 -23.15 8.10 2.80
C LEU A 50 -23.86 8.70 1.58
N LYS A 51 -24.43 7.85 0.70
CA LYS A 51 -25.22 8.28 -0.47
C LYS A 51 -26.68 8.55 -0.15
N SER A 52 -27.16 8.26 1.07
CA SER A 52 -28.56 8.47 1.41
C SER A 52 -28.81 9.94 1.74
N ASP A 53 -29.29 10.71 0.75
CA ASP A 53 -30.21 11.87 0.75
C ASP A 53 -30.32 12.84 1.94
N LEU A 54 -29.41 12.85 2.91
CA LEU A 54 -29.47 13.74 4.08
C LEU A 54 -28.53 14.94 3.99
N GLU A 55 -27.55 14.91 3.10
CA GLU A 55 -26.63 16.02 2.86
C GLU A 55 -26.63 16.27 1.35
N VAL A 56 -27.43 17.24 0.93
CA VAL A 56 -27.38 17.77 -0.44
C VAL A 56 -26.01 18.43 -0.57
N ILE A 57 -25.04 17.71 -1.13
CA ILE A 57 -23.72 18.26 -1.42
C ILE A 57 -23.92 19.38 -2.46
N THR A 58 -23.43 20.58 -2.14
CA THR A 58 -23.54 21.72 -3.04
C THR A 58 -22.52 21.61 -4.16
N ASP A 59 -22.86 22.07 -5.37
CA ASP A 59 -21.94 22.11 -6.51
C ASP A 59 -20.63 22.87 -6.20
N ASP A 60 -20.70 23.90 -5.36
CA ASP A 60 -19.52 24.67 -4.94
C ASP A 60 -18.58 23.87 -4.04
N GLN A 61 -19.12 22.95 -3.22
CA GLN A 61 -18.31 22.05 -2.39
C GLN A 61 -17.57 21.04 -3.28
N ILE A 62 -18.24 20.50 -4.29
CA ILE A 62 -17.64 19.58 -5.27
C ILE A 62 -16.49 20.27 -5.98
N LYS A 63 -16.72 21.48 -6.54
CA LYS A 63 -15.70 22.25 -7.25
C LYS A 63 -14.50 22.62 -6.38
N SER A 64 -14.75 22.98 -5.11
CA SER A 64 -13.68 23.31 -4.16
C SER A 64 -12.80 22.09 -3.88
N ILE A 65 -13.39 20.91 -3.73
CA ILE A 65 -12.67 19.64 -3.52
C ILE A 65 -11.90 19.24 -4.78
N ASP A 66 -12.50 19.37 -5.97
CA ASP A 66 -11.83 19.06 -7.23
C ASP A 66 -10.59 19.95 -7.42
N THR A 67 -10.71 21.25 -7.13
CA THR A 67 -9.57 22.19 -7.19
C THR A 67 -8.46 21.79 -6.22
N LEU A 68 -8.82 21.28 -5.04
CA LEU A 68 -7.87 20.77 -4.05
C LEU A 68 -7.19 19.49 -4.51
N ILE A 69 -7.92 18.56 -5.14
CA ILE A 69 -7.37 17.31 -5.68
C ILE A 69 -6.34 17.64 -6.76
N ASP A 70 -6.66 18.56 -7.68
CA ASP A 70 -5.74 18.98 -8.74
C ASP A 70 -4.51 19.70 -8.18
N GLY A 71 -4.70 20.57 -7.17
CA GLY A 71 -3.61 21.29 -6.53
C GLY A 71 -2.69 20.41 -5.66
N MET A 72 -3.18 19.26 -5.22
CA MET A 72 -2.44 18.29 -4.39
C MET A 72 -2.17 16.97 -5.10
N ASP A 73 -2.27 16.93 -6.44
CA ASP A 73 -1.98 15.71 -7.17
C ASP A 73 -0.50 15.32 -6.98
N LEU A 74 -0.31 14.18 -6.34
CA LEU A 74 1.01 13.66 -6.07
C LEU A 74 1.51 12.81 -7.23
N MET A 75 0.80 12.57 -8.33
CA MET A 75 1.28 11.65 -9.37
C MET A 75 2.48 12.18 -10.18
N GLU A 76 2.68 13.50 -10.22
CA GLU A 76 3.80 14.13 -10.93
C GLU A 76 5.06 14.23 -10.06
N ALA A 77 5.87 13.17 -10.05
CA ALA A 77 7.20 13.20 -9.42
C ALA A 77 8.28 13.66 -10.41
N GLY A 78 9.04 14.70 -10.04
CA GLY A 78 10.25 15.10 -10.76
C GLY A 78 11.25 13.96 -10.92
N ASP A 79 11.77 13.82 -12.14
CA ASP A 79 12.91 13.09 -12.73
C ASP A 79 13.43 11.74 -12.17
N ASN A 80 13.07 11.29 -10.97
CA ASN A 80 13.70 10.14 -10.30
C ASN A 80 12.71 9.10 -9.71
N CYS A 81 11.42 9.25 -9.97
CA CYS A 81 10.41 8.26 -9.64
C CYS A 81 9.72 7.82 -10.92
N ASP A 82 9.68 6.50 -11.17
CA ASP A 82 8.92 5.94 -12.28
C ASP A 82 7.49 6.49 -12.18
N LYS A 83 6.94 7.00 -13.29
CA LYS A 83 5.66 7.75 -13.43
C LYS A 83 4.41 7.10 -12.81
N LYS A 84 4.54 5.93 -12.19
CA LYS A 84 3.50 5.16 -11.50
C LYS A 84 3.48 5.38 -9.98
N TYR A 85 4.55 5.92 -9.40
CA TYR A 85 4.67 6.19 -7.98
C TYR A 85 4.89 7.69 -7.84
N GLY A 86 3.89 8.38 -7.31
CA GLY A 86 3.88 9.84 -7.24
C GLY A 86 5.09 10.52 -6.57
N ALA A 87 5.10 11.86 -6.57
CA ALA A 87 6.06 12.82 -6.03
C ALA A 87 6.55 12.46 -4.61
N SER A 88 5.63 11.95 -3.80
CA SER A 88 5.99 11.20 -2.60
C SER A 88 6.21 9.76 -3.01
N CYS A 89 7.45 9.36 -3.29
CA CYS A 89 7.85 7.96 -3.28
C CYS A 89 8.17 7.58 -1.82
N PRO A 90 7.20 7.22 -0.95
CA PRO A 90 7.47 6.94 0.45
C PRO A 90 8.43 5.76 0.57
N GLU A 91 8.29 4.74 -0.28
CA GLU A 91 9.16 3.56 -0.29
C GLU A 91 10.63 3.92 -0.44
N LYS A 92 11.00 4.89 -1.30
CA LYS A 92 12.41 5.28 -1.52
C LYS A 92 13.00 6.14 -0.40
N LYS A 93 12.17 6.79 0.43
CA LYS A 93 12.64 7.66 1.52
C LYS A 93 13.14 6.85 2.73
N PHE A 94 12.50 5.74 3.05
CA PHE A 94 12.92 4.88 4.17
C PHE A 94 14.30 4.24 3.92
N TYR A 95 14.57 3.75 2.70
CA TYR A 95 15.86 3.11 2.38
C TYR A 95 17.08 4.06 2.34
N LYS A 96 16.90 5.38 2.32
CA LYS A 96 18.02 6.34 2.39
C LYS A 96 18.51 6.53 3.83
N ILE A 97 17.59 6.54 4.79
CA ILE A 97 17.90 6.76 6.22
C ILE A 97 18.77 5.62 6.76
N ASP A 98 18.49 4.39 6.35
CA ASP A 98 19.23 3.21 6.82
C ASP A 98 20.64 3.14 6.22
N LYS A 99 20.83 3.56 4.95
CA LYS A 99 22.16 3.59 4.32
C LYS A 99 23.07 4.64 4.96
N GLU A 100 22.56 5.84 5.24
CA GLU A 100 23.34 6.90 5.89
C GLU A 100 23.71 6.57 7.34
N LYS A 101 22.88 5.81 8.06
CA LYS A 101 23.24 5.28 9.39
C LYS A 101 24.33 4.21 9.30
N THR A 102 24.20 3.27 8.37
CA THR A 102 25.16 2.16 8.19
C THR A 102 26.55 2.65 7.74
N GLU A 103 26.62 3.73 6.96
CA GLU A 103 27.91 4.35 6.56
C GLU A 103 28.59 5.14 7.68
N LYS A 104 27.82 5.84 8.54
CA LYS A 104 28.35 6.60 9.68
C LYS A 104 28.88 5.69 10.79
N ASP A 105 28.23 4.56 11.05
CA ASP A 105 28.69 3.60 12.07
C ASP A 105 29.99 2.90 11.64
N ASN A 106 30.22 2.71 10.33
CA ASN A 106 31.45 2.13 9.79
C ASN A 106 32.62 3.11 9.71
N THR A 107 32.38 4.43 9.74
CA THR A 107 33.45 5.45 9.74
C THR A 107 33.94 5.80 11.15
N LEU A 108 33.16 5.49 12.20
CA LEU A 108 33.57 5.67 13.60
C LEU A 108 34.39 4.50 14.17
N GLN A 109 34.49 3.39 13.44
CA GLN A 109 35.30 2.21 13.81
C GLN A 109 36.66 2.14 13.10
N ARG A 110 37.12 3.24 12.51
CA ARG A 110 38.47 3.38 11.93
C ARG A 110 39.28 4.46 12.63
#